data_AF-A0A7K4AX08-F1
#
_entry.id   AF-A0A7K4AX08-F1
#
_cell.length_a   1.000
_cell.length_b   1.000
_cell.length_c   1.000
_cell.angle_alpha   90.00
_cell.angle_beta   90.00
_cell.angle_gamma   90.00
#
_symmetry.space_group_name_H-M   'P 1'
#
loop_
_entity.id
_entity.type
_entity.pdbx_description
1 polymer ?
#
loop_
_entity_poly.entity_id
_entity_poly.type
_entity_poly.pdbx_seq_one_letter_code
_entity_poly.pdbx_strand_id
1 'polypeptide(L)'
;MIKIKNSLIPLVLSLLFVSSLFAVPACAAVGGANLKVTIIETNPYPAKIGEYLTLTVQVENIGGDKADNVDIEIVPQYPFSLDSQANAV
;
A
#
# COMPACT_ATOMS: atom_id res chain seq x y z
N MET A 1 -39.84 -34.46 23.46
CA MET A 1 -39.29 -35.06 22.23
C MET A 1 -39.91 -34.36 21.04
N ILE A 2 -39.16 -33.51 20.32
CA ILE A 2 -39.68 -32.76 19.16
C ILE A 2 -39.70 -33.70 17.96
N LYS A 3 -40.88 -33.97 17.38
CA LYS A 3 -41.02 -34.74 16.14
C LYS A 3 -40.80 -33.81 14.94
N ILE A 4 -39.63 -33.92 14.31
CA ILE A 4 -39.34 -33.20 13.06
C ILE A 4 -40.17 -33.83 11.94
N LYS A 5 -41.03 -33.03 11.30
CA LYS A 5 -41.86 -33.44 10.17
C LYS A 5 -40.97 -33.63 8.93
N ASN A 6 -41.09 -34.74 8.19
CA ASN A 6 -40.25 -35.04 7.01
C ASN A 6 -40.22 -33.93 5.94
N SER A 7 -41.26 -33.09 5.88
CA SER A 7 -41.32 -31.91 4.99
C SER A 7 -40.39 -30.76 5.41
N LEU A 8 -39.86 -30.76 6.63
CA LEU A 8 -38.92 -29.73 7.12
C LEU A 8 -37.49 -29.98 6.64
N ILE A 9 -37.13 -31.24 6.36
CA ILE A 9 -35.80 -31.63 5.88
C ILE A 9 -35.45 -30.97 4.53
N PRO A 10 -36.32 -31.02 3.48
CA PRO A 10 -35.99 -30.37 2.21
C PRO A 10 -35.97 -28.83 2.33
N LEU A 11 -36.77 -28.24 3.23
CA LEU A 11 -36.77 -26.80 3.49
C LEU A 11 -35.43 -26.34 4.08
N VAL A 12 -34.93 -27.07 5.08
CA VAL A 12 -33.63 -26.79 5.71
C VAL A 12 -32.49 -27.00 4.71
N LEU A 13 -32.57 -28.04 3.87
CA LEU A 13 -31.56 -28.32 2.86
C LEU A 13 -31.55 -27.25 1.76
N SER A 14 -32.73 -26.77 1.33
CA SER A 14 -32.85 -25.67 0.37
C SER A 14 -32.27 -24.37 0.92
N LEU A 15 -32.52 -24.06 2.20
CA LEU A 15 -31.98 -22.87 2.85
C LEU A 15 -30.45 -22.93 2.98
N LEU A 16 -29.90 -24.10 3.33
CA LEU A 16 -28.46 -24.36 3.33
C LEU A 16 -27.85 -24.18 1.93
N PHE A 17 -28.51 -24.71 0.90
CA PHE A 17 -28.04 -24.58 -0.48
C PHE A 17 -28.00 -23.12 -0.94
N VAL A 18 -29.06 -22.35 -0.67
CA VAL A 18 -29.12 -20.91 -0.97
C VAL A 18 -28.05 -20.13 -0.20
N SER A 19 -27.79 -20.47 1.07
CA SER A 19 -26.75 -19.79 1.86
C SER A 19 -25.34 -20.00 1.29
N SER A 20 -25.08 -21.16 0.66
CA SER A 20 -23.78 -21.45 0.05
C SER A 20 -23.48 -20.59 -1.18
N LEU A 21 -24.51 -20.06 -1.85
CA LEU A 21 -24.36 -19.18 -3.01
C LEU A 21 -23.90 -17.76 -2.62
N PHE A 22 -23.99 -17.39 -1.34
CA PHE A 22 -23.56 -16.08 -0.82
C PHE A 22 -22.22 -16.13 -0.09
N ALA A 23 -21.48 -17.24 -0.17
CA ALA A 23 -20.13 -17.34 0.37
C ALA A 23 -19.14 -16.61 -0.55
N VAL A 24 -19.16 -15.28 -0.50
CA VAL A 24 -18.11 -14.46 -1.13
C VAL A 24 -16.88 -14.53 -0.22
N PRO A 25 -15.70 -14.92 -0.72
CA PRO A 25 -14.48 -14.81 0.06
C PRO A 25 -14.25 -13.32 0.37
N ALA A 26 -14.27 -12.97 1.65
CA ALA A 26 -13.77 -11.68 2.10
C ALA A 26 -12.24 -11.69 1.91
N CYS A 27 -11.80 -11.29 0.72
CA CYS A 27 -10.39 -11.03 0.48
C CYS A 27 -10.04 -9.74 1.23
N ALA A 28 -9.59 -9.89 2.48
CA ALA A 28 -8.79 -8.85 3.08
C ALA A 28 -7.47 -8.84 2.29
N ALA A 29 -7.34 -7.91 1.34
CA ALA A 29 -6.04 -7.58 0.81
C ALA A 29 -5.23 -7.05 1.99
N VAL A 30 -4.46 -7.93 2.63
CA VAL A 30 -3.37 -7.54 3.51
C VAL A 30 -2.35 -6.92 2.56
N GLY A 31 -2.55 -5.63 2.28
CA GLY A 31 -1.67 -4.90 1.39
C GLY A 31 -0.31 -4.86 2.04
N GLY A 32 0.70 -5.45 1.42
CA GLY A 32 2.07 -5.37 1.90
C GLY A 32 2.52 -3.92 2.06
N ALA A 33 3.71 -3.72 2.65
CA ALA A 33 4.32 -2.41 2.75
C ALA A 33 4.40 -1.73 1.37
N ASN A 34 3.99 -0.46 1.30
CA ASN A 34 3.99 0.31 0.07
C ASN A 34 4.42 1.73 0.39
N LEU A 35 5.64 2.09 -0.01
CA LEU A 35 6.20 3.39 0.26
C LEU A 35 5.89 4.35 -0.89
N LYS A 36 5.25 5.46 -0.55
CA LYS A 36 5.03 6.59 -1.43
C LYS A 36 6.04 7.68 -1.08
N VAL A 37 6.78 8.13 -2.08
CA VAL A 37 7.75 9.22 -1.97
C VAL A 37 7.21 10.44 -2.70
N THR A 38 7.21 11.61 -2.08
CA THR A 38 6.71 12.85 -2.67
C THR A 38 7.59 14.03 -2.30
N ILE A 39 7.98 14.83 -3.29
CA ILE A 39 8.68 16.10 -3.04
C ILE A 39 7.64 17.12 -2.61
N ILE A 40 7.75 17.61 -1.38
CA ILE A 40 6.81 18.59 -0.81
C ILE A 40 7.34 20.02 -0.88
N GLU A 41 8.66 20.18 -0.98
CA GLU A 41 9.28 21.49 -1.12
C GLU A 41 10.58 21.40 -1.91
N THR A 42 10.89 22.49 -2.62
CA THR A 42 12.15 22.69 -3.33
C THR A 42 12.61 24.11 -3.05
N ASN A 43 13.86 24.29 -2.65
CA ASN A 43 14.42 25.62 -2.34
C ASN A 43 15.86 25.73 -2.86
N PRO A 44 16.18 26.63 -3.81
CA PRO A 44 15.30 27.63 -4.40
C PRO A 44 14.29 27.04 -5.39
N TYR A 45 13.13 27.69 -5.51
CA TYR A 45 12.13 27.37 -6.54
C TYR A 45 11.85 28.61 -7.42
N PRO A 46 12.09 28.54 -8.75
CA PRO A 46 12.64 27.41 -9.48
C PRO A 46 14.13 27.18 -9.16
N ALA A 47 14.61 25.95 -9.39
CA ALA A 47 16.02 25.63 -9.23
C ALA A 47 16.89 26.54 -10.11
N LYS A 48 18.02 26.99 -9.57
CA LYS A 48 18.96 27.86 -10.29
C LYS A 48 20.16 27.07 -10.75
N ILE A 49 20.64 27.38 -11.96
CA ILE A 49 21.79 26.71 -12.56
C ILE A 49 23.05 27.04 -11.74
N GLY A 50 23.80 26.00 -11.37
CA GLY A 50 25.05 26.14 -10.63
C GLY A 50 24.90 26.45 -9.13
N GLU A 51 23.67 26.49 -8.61
CA GLU A 51 23.41 26.61 -7.17
C GLU A 51 22.94 25.27 -6.61
N TYR A 52 23.28 25.02 -5.33
CA TYR A 52 22.68 23.92 -4.58
C TYR A 52 21.20 24.21 -4.33
N LEU A 53 20.43 23.13 -4.31
CA LEU A 53 19.04 23.16 -3.88
C LEU A 53 18.81 22.18 -2.74
N THR A 54 17.82 22.49 -1.92
CA THR A 54 17.30 21.64 -0.86
C THR A 54 15.97 21.08 -1.31
N LEU A 55 15.81 19.75 -1.26
CA LEU A 55 14.54 19.06 -1.46
C LEU A 55 14.02 18.57 -0.11
N THR A 56 12.78 18.90 0.20
CA THR A 56 12.07 18.27 1.30
C THR A 56 11.23 17.14 0.72
N VAL A 57 11.57 15.91 1.11
CA VAL A 57 10.91 14.69 0.62
C VAL A 57 10.11 14.07 1.74
N GLN A 58 8.83 13.82 1.47
CA GLN A 58 7.96 13.04 2.35
C GLN A 58 7.97 11.59 1.90
N VAL A 59 8.23 10.69 2.85
CA VAL A 59 8.14 9.24 2.67
C VAL A 59 7.03 8.72 3.58
N GLU A 60 6.02 8.08 2.98
CA GLU A 60 4.85 7.58 3.68
C GLU A 60 4.61 6.11 3.32
N ASN A 61 4.37 5.27 4.33
CA ASN A 61 3.88 3.91 4.08
C ASN A 61 2.35 3.95 3.94
N ILE A 62 1.88 3.83 2.70
CA ILE A 62 0.46 3.74 2.34
C ILE A 62 -0.04 2.29 2.26
N GLY A 63 0.82 1.32 2.60
CA GLY A 63 0.51 -0.10 2.70
C GLY A 63 -0.20 -0.48 4.01
N GLY A 64 -0.71 -1.71 4.07
CA GLY A 64 -1.36 -2.28 5.25
C GLY A 64 -0.37 -2.88 6.25
N ASP A 65 0.80 -3.32 5.78
CA ASP A 65 1.87 -3.87 6.61
C ASP A 65 2.97 -2.84 6.91
N LYS A 66 3.71 -3.07 8.00
CA LYS A 66 4.87 -2.25 8.35
C LYS A 66 6.01 -2.45 7.35
N ALA A 67 6.65 -1.35 6.94
CA ALA A 67 7.90 -1.38 6.20
C ALA A 67 9.09 -1.51 7.17
N ASP A 68 9.77 -2.65 7.17
CA ASP A 68 11.03 -2.87 7.90
C ASP A 68 12.22 -2.79 6.92
N ASN A 69 13.40 -2.42 7.43
CA ASN A 69 14.66 -2.37 6.66
C ASN A 69 14.57 -1.50 5.38
N VAL A 70 14.06 -0.27 5.52
CA VAL A 70 13.91 0.67 4.39
C VAL A 70 15.24 1.37 4.12
N ASP A 71 15.77 1.20 2.91
CA ASP A 71 16.91 1.94 2.38
C ASP A 71 16.42 2.95 1.33
N ILE A 72 17.00 4.16 1.33
CA ILE A 72 16.67 5.24 0.39
C ILE A 72 17.95 5.68 -0.29
N GLU A 73 17.93 5.70 -1.62
CA GLU A 73 19.07 6.16 -2.45
C GLU A 73 18.63 7.33 -3.32
N ILE A 74 19.45 8.37 -3.36
CA ILE A 74 19.26 9.50 -4.27
C ILE A 74 20.03 9.22 -5.57
N VAL A 75 19.30 8.93 -6.65
CA VAL A 75 19.88 8.73 -7.99
C VAL A 75 19.77 10.03 -8.78
N PRO A 76 20.87 10.82 -8.91
CA PRO A 76 20.84 12.05 -9.67
C PRO A 76 20.64 11.76 -11.18
N GLN A 77 19.86 12.62 -11.83
CA GLN A 77 19.67 12.62 -13.28
C GLN A 77 19.92 14.03 -13.80
N TYR A 78 20.55 14.15 -14.98
CA TYR A 78 20.77 15.45 -15.62
C TYR A 78 19.45 16.24 -15.65
N PRO A 79 19.43 17.52 -15.23
CA PRO A 79 20.59 18.41 -15.00
C PRO A 79 21.17 18.41 -13.57
N PHE A 80 20.76 17.48 -12.69
CA PHE A 80 21.25 17.42 -11.31
C PHE A 80 22.44 16.48 -11.15
N SER A 81 23.31 16.81 -10.20
CA SER A 81 24.47 16.02 -9.79
C SER A 81 24.61 16.05 -8.28
N LEU A 82 25.18 14.99 -7.71
CA LEU A 82 25.63 14.97 -6.33
C LEU A 82 27.12 15.35 -6.28
N ASP A 83 27.53 16.10 -5.26
CA ASP A 83 28.95 16.42 -5.05
C ASP A 83 29.78 15.16 -4.73
N SER A 84 29.15 14.19 -4.06
CA SER A 84 29.77 12.93 -3.69
C SER A 84 28.72 11.84 -3.61
N GLN A 85 29.08 10.63 -4.06
CA GLN A 85 28.24 9.44 -3.93
C GLN A 85 28.07 9.02 -2.46
N ALA A 86 28.98 9.42 -1.57
CA ALA A 86 28.82 9.18 -0.12
C ALA A 86 27.65 9.96 0.49
N ASN A 87 27.14 10.99 -0.19
CA ASN A 87 25.98 11.76 0.24
C ASN A 87 24.66 11.20 -0.33
N ALA A 88 24.69 10.08 -1.06
CA ALA A 88 23.55 9.50 -1.76
C ALA A 88 22.76 8.45 -0.95
N VAL A 89 23.32 8.02 0.20
CA VAL A 89 22.88 6.90 1.06
C VAL A 89 22.78 7.32 2.52
#